data_AF-A0A6A7MED5-F1
#
_entry.id   AF-A0A6A7MED5-F1
#
_cell.length_a   1.000
_cell.length_b   1.000
_cell.length_c   1.000
_cell.angle_alpha   90.00
_cell.angle_beta   90.00
_cell.angle_gamma   90.00
#
_symmetry.space_group_name_H-M   'P 1'
#
loop_
_entity.id
_entity.type
_entity.pdbx_description
1 polymer ?
#
loop_
_entity_poly.entity_id
_entity_poly.type
_entity_poly.pdbx_seq_one_letter_code
_entity_poly.pdbx_strand_id
1 'polypeptide(L)' 'VIWGGVCERHPKIRIGFLESGGGWIAPWLDRMDRHFDDQGFNDSGLKTRPSELFQRNCWISFEPVENSIKV' A
#
# COMPACT_ATOMS: atom_id res chain seq x y z
N VAL A 1 -0.79 -6.88 4.63
CA VAL A 1 0.68 -6.90 4.77
C VAL A 1 1.24 -5.59 5.29
N ILE A 2 0.85 -4.43 4.74
CA ILE A 2 1.30 -3.11 5.23
C ILE A 2 0.64 -2.74 6.56
N TRP A 3 -0.70 -2.61 6.61
CA TRP A 3 -1.43 -2.22 7.83
C TRP A 3 -1.17 -3.15 9.03
N GLY A 4 -1.05 -4.46 8.77
CA GLY A 4 -0.72 -5.45 9.81
C GLY A 4 0.76 -5.45 10.28
N GLY A 5 1.57 -4.49 9.84
CA GLY A 5 2.96 -4.31 10.29
C GLY A 5 3.97 -5.32 9.78
N VAL A 6 3.65 -6.13 8.75
CA VAL A 6 4.60 -7.13 8.22
C VAL A 6 5.81 -6.44 7.60
N CYS A 7 5.57 -5.41 6.77
CA CYS A 7 6.63 -4.64 6.13
C CYS A 7 7.52 -3.93 7.16
N GLU A 8 6.96 -3.48 8.29
CA GLU A 8 7.70 -2.82 9.36
C GLU A 8 8.57 -3.81 10.16
N ARG A 9 8.03 -4.98 10.53
CA ARG A 9 8.77 -6.05 11.24
C ARG A 9 9.85 -6.71 10.40
N HIS A 10 9.68 -6.76 9.08
CA HIS A 10 10.60 -7.41 8.15
C HIS A 10 11.10 -6.42 7.08
N PRO A 11 12.01 -5.49 7.42
CA PRO A 11 12.39 -4.39 6.52
C PRO A 11 12.97 -4.83 5.17
N LYS A 12 13.52 -6.05 5.09
CA LYS A 12 14.12 -6.62 3.88
C LYS A 12 13.14 -7.44 3.02
N ILE A 13 11.89 -7.64 3.46
CA ILE A 13 10.90 -8.39 2.69
C ILE A 13 10.56 -7.67 1.38
N ARG A 14 10.32 -8.44 0.31
CA ARG A 14 9.83 -7.91 -0.96
C ARG A 14 8.54 -8.60 -1.33
N ILE A 15 7.51 -7.82 -1.66
CA ILE A 15 6.16 -8.31 -1.96
C ILE A 15 5.76 -7.81 -3.35
N GLY A 16 5.42 -8.75 -4.24
CA GLY A 16 4.85 -8.44 -5.54
C GLY A 16 3.34 -8.68 -5.53
N PHE A 17 2.57 -7.70 -6.01
CA PHE A 17 1.16 -7.84 -6.35
C PHE A 17 1.06 -8.04 -7.86
N LEU A 18 0.69 -9.24 -8.28
CA LEU A 18 0.62 -9.65 -9.68
C LEU A 18 -0.82 -9.97 -10.06
N GLU A 19 -1.19 -9.70 -11.31
CA GLU A 19 -2.52 -10.02 -11.88
C GLU A 19 -3.71 -9.45 -11.06
N SER A 20 -3.49 -8.37 -10.31
CA SER A 20 -4.52 -7.77 -9.42
C SER A 20 -5.16 -6.50 -9.98
N GLY A 21 -4.72 -6.06 -11.16
CA GLY A 21 -4.82 -4.66 -11.54
C GLY A 21 -3.99 -3.76 -10.62
N GLY A 22 -3.71 -2.53 -11.07
CA GLY A 22 -3.03 -1.55 -10.21
C GLY A 22 -3.80 -0.26 -9.95
N GLY A 23 -4.98 -0.07 -10.54
CA GLY A 23 -5.79 1.14 -10.31
C GLY A 23 -6.25 1.35 -8.85
N TRP A 24 -6.29 0.29 -8.05
CA TRP A 24 -6.72 0.35 -6.65
C TRP A 24 -5.64 0.87 -5.69
N ILE A 25 -4.35 0.75 -6.03
CA ILE A 25 -3.29 0.97 -5.04
C ILE A 25 -3.15 2.43 -4.63
N ALA A 26 -3.27 3.35 -5.57
CA ALA A 26 -3.16 4.79 -5.30
C ALA A 26 -4.23 5.29 -4.32
N PRO A 27 -5.55 5.10 -4.58
CA PRO A 27 -6.57 5.53 -3.61
C PRO A 27 -6.51 4.74 -2.29
N TRP A 28 -6.00 3.51 -2.31
CA TRP A 28 -5.85 2.71 -1.10
C TRP A 28 -4.71 3.20 -0.19
N LEU A 29 -3.56 3.56 -0.77
CA LEU A 29 -2.45 4.16 -0.03
C LEU A 29 -2.85 5.52 0.55
N ASP A 30 -3.54 6.37 -0.22
CA ASP A 30 -4.08 7.63 0.30
C ASP A 30 -4.99 7.42 1.52
N ARG A 31 -5.88 6.42 1.44
CA ARG A 31 -6.76 6.09 2.56
C ARG A 31 -5.99 5.61 3.78
N MET A 32 -5.02 4.70 3.61
CA MET A 32 -4.20 4.20 4.72
C MET A 32 -3.38 5.32 5.35
N ASP A 33 -2.77 6.20 4.57
CA ASP A 33 -2.02 7.35 5.08
C ASP A 33 -2.92 8.32 5.86
N ARG A 34 -4.13 8.60 5.39
CA ARG A 34 -5.11 9.40 6.17
C ARG A 34 -5.46 8.74 7.50
N HIS A 35 -5.74 7.43 7.52
CA HIS A 35 -6.04 6.71 8.77
C HIS A 35 -4.84 6.66 9.71
N PHE A 36 -3.62 6.67 9.17
CA PHE A 36 -2.39 6.74 9.96
C PHE A 36 -2.22 8.10 10.64
N ASP A 37 -2.54 9.20 9.94
CA ASP A 37 -2.41 10.57 10.44
C ASP A 37 -3.55 10.97 11.41
N ASP A 38 -4.75 10.40 11.23
CA ASP A 38 -5.94 10.72 12.04
C ASP A 38 -5.80 10.19 13.49
N GLN A 39 -5.67 11.13 14.43
CA GLN A 39 -5.58 10.85 15.86
C GLN A 39 -6.87 10.16 16.35
N GLY A 40 -6.76 8.88 16.71
CA GLY A 40 -7.88 8.06 17.21
C GLY A 40 -8.40 7.00 16.22
N PHE A 41 -8.02 7.06 14.95
CA PHE A 41 -8.34 6.04 13.95
C PHE A 41 -7.15 5.14 13.60
N ASN A 42 -5.93 5.51 14.01
CA ASN A 42 -4.75 4.70 13.82
C ASN A 42 -4.69 3.55 14.85
N ASP A 43 -5.28 2.41 14.50
CA ASP A 43 -5.23 1.16 15.25
C ASP A 43 -4.08 0.22 14.82
N SER A 44 -3.25 0.66 13.88
CA SER A 44 -2.26 -0.18 13.20
C SER A 44 -1.01 -0.49 14.03
N GLY A 45 -0.70 0.36 15.02
CA GLY A 45 0.56 0.32 15.75
C GLY A 45 1.81 0.62 14.91
N LEU A 46 1.63 1.05 13.65
CA LEU A 46 2.71 1.40 12.74
C LEU A 46 3.45 2.65 13.21
N LYS A 47 4.76 2.68 12.98
CA LYS A 47 5.60 3.88 13.21
C LYS A 47 5.97 4.61 11.92
N THR A 48 5.88 3.91 10.80
CA THR A 48 6.23 4.38 9.46
C THR A 48 4.95 4.53 8.63
N ARG A 49 4.85 5.59 7.81
CA ARG A 49 3.66 5.79 6.96
C ARG A 49 3.43 4.58 6.03
N PRO A 50 2.18 4.14 5.82
CA PRO A 50 1.86 3.05 4.90
C PRO A 50 2.42 3.23 3.49
N SER A 51 2.37 4.45 2.95
CA SER A 51 2.96 4.80 1.64
C SER A 51 4.47 4.57 1.59
N GLU A 52 5.22 4.93 2.63
CA GLU A 52 6.66 4.69 2.75
C GLU A 52 6.97 3.19 2.86
N LEU A 53 6.16 2.44 3.61
CA LEU A 53 6.29 0.98 3.70
C LEU A 53 6.01 0.30 2.36
N PHE A 54 5.00 0.76 1.61
CA PHE A 54 4.74 0.28 0.26
C PHE A 54 5.91 0.57 -0.66
N GLN A 55 6.39 1.82 -0.69
CA GLN A 55 7.52 2.23 -1.53
C GLN A 55 8.79 1.41 -1.25
N ARG A 56 9.04 1.05 0.02
CA ARG A 56 10.21 0.26 0.41
C ARG A 56 10.07 -1.23 0.08
N ASN A 57 8.90 -1.82 0.30
CA ASN A 57 8.74 -3.28 0.36
C ASN A 57 7.84 -3.87 -0.72
N CYS A 58 7.14 -3.06 -1.51
CA CYS A 58 6.07 -3.52 -2.40
C CYS A 58 6.25 -3.07 -3.85
N TRP A 59 5.85 -3.94 -4.77
CA TRP A 59 5.77 -3.69 -6.20
C TRP A 59 4.44 -4.21 -6.72
N ILE A 60 3.88 -3.55 -7.72
CA ILE A 60 2.64 -3.96 -8.37
C ILE A 60 2.86 -4.00 -9.88
N SER A 61 2.41 -5.08 -10.52
CA SER A 61 2.41 -5.16 -11.99
C SER A 61 1.16 -4.52 -12.56
N PHE A 62 1.28 -3.99 -13.77
CA PHE A 62 0.15 -3.57 -14.59
C PHE A 62 0.23 -4.29 -15.92
N GLU A 63 -0.87 -4.90 -16.34
CA GLU A 63 -0.96 -5.52 -17.66
C GLU A 63 -1.57 -4.55 -18.68
N PRO A 64 -1.06 -4.49 -19.92
CA PRO A 64 -1.58 -3.58 -20.97
C PRO A 64 -3.06 -3.77 -21.31
N VAL A 65 -3.65 -4.92 -20.97
CA VAL A 65 -5.07 -5.24 -21.19
C VAL A 65 -5.99 -4.64 -20.13
N GLU A 66 -5.43 -4.10 -19.04
CA GLU A 66 -6.20 -3.47 -17.97
C GLU A 66 -6.74 -2.12 -18.45
N ASN A 67 -8.04 -2.09 -18.76
CA ASN A 67 -8.71 -0.85 -19.13
C ASN A 67 -8.85 0.08 -17.92
N SER A 68 -8.51 1.36 -18.09
CA SER A 68 -8.86 2.44 -17.15
C SER A 68 -9.98 3.31 -17.73
N ILE A 69 -10.60 4.13 -16.88
CA ILE A 69 -11.60 5.11 -17.33
C ILE A 69 -10.88 6.09 -18.26
N LYS A 70 -11.43 6.27 -19.48
CA LYS A 70 -10.95 7.29 -20.41
C LYS A 70 -11.26 8.66 -19.83
N VAL A 71 -10.22 9.43 -19.53
CA VAL A 71 -10.29 10.85 -19.12
C VAL A 71 -10.10 11.77 -20.31
#